data_AF-A0A6G9AIU3-F1
#
_entry.id   AF-A0A6G9AIU3-F1
#
_cell.length_a   1.000
_cell.length_b   1.000
_cell.length_c   1.000
_cell.angle_alpha   90.00
_cell.angle_beta   90.00
_cell.angle_gamma   90.00
#
_symmetry.space_group_name_H-M   'P 1'
#
loop_
_entity.id
_entity.type
_entity.pdbx_description
1 polymer ?
#
loop_
_entity_poly.entity_id
_entity_poly.type
_entity_poly.pdbx_seq_one_letter_code
_entity_poly.pdbx_strand_id
1 'polypeptide(L)'
;MEPRPQSRNNSRSYLLAALLVLAALNILLLYFYYQERQDNKTKDATIAAKTEEVLSAKTKLDSISAQLDAKIAEIQQLGGSVDSLMKVKAQLEVDKRELRNVNSFDRKKYDQKIRNYQALLAQKDLEITRLKEENGVLSQQNESLSQENNSLKAEKQTLSDSVVAVASKNQELSEKVTIAAALRAENITVNAINSRGKESDGGSYKARRIDKVRISVRIAPNGLAKQEEKVLYMRVLDPSGAVVSDLATGSGEFTYNGEGMIYTAMQRFNFDNSRQQVDFIYGRGGQRFSQGRYSIEIYCEGFRIGEGEFTVK
;
A
#
# COMPACT_ATOMS: atom_id res chain seq x y z
N MET A 1 18.57 -105.77 -110.36
CA MET A 1 18.98 -104.36 -110.26
C MET A 1 18.02 -103.66 -109.32
N GLU A 2 18.59 -102.87 -108.42
CA GLU A 2 18.04 -101.80 -107.57
C GLU A 2 16.81 -101.03 -108.12
N PRO A 3 16.02 -100.29 -107.27
CA PRO A 3 16.53 -99.44 -106.18
C PRO A 3 15.72 -99.32 -104.86
N ARG A 4 16.45 -99.02 -103.77
CA ARG A 4 16.02 -98.12 -102.65
C ARG A 4 16.30 -96.67 -103.10
N PRO A 5 15.75 -95.55 -102.53
CA PRO A 5 15.28 -95.30 -101.14
C PRO A 5 13.96 -94.45 -101.14
N GLN A 6 13.38 -93.81 -100.12
CA GLN A 6 13.90 -92.89 -99.10
C GLN A 6 12.71 -92.52 -98.17
N SER A 7 12.89 -92.54 -96.85
CA SER A 7 11.84 -92.11 -95.90
C SER A 7 11.59 -90.59 -96.03
N ARG A 8 10.39 -90.19 -96.45
CA ARG A 8 9.98 -88.78 -96.50
C ARG A 8 9.93 -88.22 -95.07
N ASN A 9 10.87 -87.33 -94.79
CA ASN A 9 11.18 -86.84 -93.46
C ASN A 9 10.21 -85.70 -93.07
N ASN A 10 9.10 -86.02 -92.39
CA ASN A 10 8.14 -85.05 -91.84
C ASN A 10 8.75 -84.08 -90.81
N SER A 11 9.98 -84.35 -90.34
CA SER A 11 10.72 -83.49 -89.42
C SER A 11 10.92 -82.06 -89.93
N ARG A 12 11.14 -81.85 -91.25
CA ARG A 12 11.37 -80.50 -91.81
C ARG A 12 10.14 -79.59 -91.75
N SER A 13 8.95 -80.13 -91.97
CA SER A 13 7.69 -79.36 -91.88
C SER A 13 7.33 -79.01 -90.43
N TYR A 14 7.57 -79.93 -89.48
CA TYR A 14 7.45 -79.63 -88.05
C TYR A 14 8.51 -78.62 -87.59
N LEU A 15 9.73 -78.67 -88.14
CA LEU A 15 10.80 -77.70 -87.86
C LEU A 15 10.42 -76.29 -88.34
N LEU A 16 9.84 -76.18 -89.53
CA LEU A 16 9.42 -74.89 -90.09
C LEU A 16 8.24 -74.29 -89.30
N ALA A 17 7.27 -75.13 -88.93
CA ALA A 17 6.15 -74.73 -88.07
C ALA A 17 6.65 -74.31 -86.67
N ALA A 18 7.58 -75.06 -86.07
CA ALA A 18 8.22 -74.70 -84.82
C ALA A 18 9.00 -73.39 -84.91
N LEU A 19 9.68 -73.13 -86.03
CA LEU A 19 10.39 -71.86 -86.29
C LEU A 19 9.45 -70.67 -86.41
N LEU A 20 8.30 -70.83 -87.07
CA LEU A 20 7.28 -69.78 -87.18
C LEU A 20 6.64 -69.47 -85.83
N VAL A 21 6.33 -70.50 -85.03
CA VAL A 21 5.85 -70.34 -83.66
C VAL A 21 6.91 -69.65 -82.81
N LEU A 22 8.19 -70.04 -82.92
CA LEU A 22 9.30 -69.40 -82.22
C LEU A 22 9.45 -67.93 -82.62
N ALA A 23 9.32 -67.58 -83.91
CA ALA A 23 9.39 -66.21 -84.39
C ALA A 23 8.23 -65.35 -83.84
N ALA A 24 7.01 -65.89 -83.86
CA ALA A 24 5.84 -65.21 -83.28
C ALA A 24 5.99 -64.99 -81.76
N LEU A 25 6.52 -65.98 -81.04
CA LEU A 25 6.83 -65.86 -79.61
C LEU A 25 7.89 -64.80 -79.32
N ASN A 26 8.94 -64.68 -80.16
CA ASN A 26 9.97 -63.65 -80.02
C ASN A 26 9.43 -62.24 -80.29
N ILE A 27 8.55 -62.07 -81.28
CA ILE A 27 7.89 -60.78 -81.56
C ILE A 27 6.99 -60.37 -80.38
N LEU A 28 6.23 -61.32 -79.82
CA LEU A 28 5.40 -61.10 -78.64
C LEU A 28 6.25 -60.71 -77.42
N LEU A 29 7.39 -61.37 -77.21
CA LEU A 29 8.34 -61.05 -76.15
C LEU A 29 8.93 -59.63 -76.33
N LEU A 30 9.27 -59.24 -77.55
CA LEU A 30 9.79 -57.91 -77.85
C LEU A 30 8.73 -56.82 -77.60
N TYR A 31 7.47 -57.09 -77.95
CA TYR A 31 6.35 -56.20 -77.65
C TYR A 31 6.16 -56.03 -76.13
N PHE A 32 6.10 -57.13 -75.37
CA PHE A 32 6.00 -57.05 -73.90
C PHE A 32 7.20 -56.33 -73.28
N TYR A 33 8.42 -56.57 -73.77
CA TYR A 33 9.61 -55.87 -73.30
C TYR A 33 9.57 -54.36 -73.58
N TYR A 34 9.10 -53.94 -74.76
CA TYR A 34 8.98 -52.52 -75.10
C TYR A 34 7.88 -51.84 -74.28
N GLN A 35 6.73 -52.51 -74.13
CA GLN A 35 5.62 -52.04 -73.29
C GLN A 35 6.06 -51.89 -71.82
N GLU A 36 6.74 -52.90 -71.27
CA GLU A 36 7.27 -52.87 -69.90
C GLU A 36 8.30 -51.74 -69.72
N ARG A 37 9.17 -51.50 -70.72
CA ARG A 37 10.14 -50.40 -70.68
C ARG A 37 9.49 -49.02 -70.73
N GLN A 38 8.40 -48.87 -71.48
CA GLN A 38 7.66 -47.61 -71.57
C GLN A 38 6.82 -47.36 -70.31
N ASP A 39 6.22 -48.41 -69.75
CA ASP A 39 5.53 -48.39 -68.46
C ASP A 39 6.50 -48.08 -67.31
N ASN A 40 7.72 -48.64 -67.32
CA ASN A 40 8.72 -48.35 -66.30
C ASN A 40 9.22 -46.90 -66.38
N LYS A 41 9.45 -46.35 -67.59
CA LYS A 41 9.82 -44.93 -67.75
C LYS A 41 8.74 -43.97 -67.25
N THR A 42 7.46 -44.26 -67.49
CA THR A 42 6.35 -43.41 -67.02
C THR A 42 6.15 -43.52 -65.51
N LYS A 43 6.34 -44.72 -64.94
CA LYS A 43 6.39 -44.93 -63.48
C LYS A 43 7.56 -44.17 -62.84
N ASP A 44 8.76 -44.26 -63.39
CA ASP A 44 9.95 -43.56 -62.90
C ASP A 44 9.76 -42.03 -62.92
N ALA A 45 9.21 -41.48 -64.01
CA ALA A 45 8.89 -40.05 -64.10
C ALA A 45 7.84 -39.61 -63.08
N THR A 46 6.82 -40.44 -62.84
CA THR A 46 5.77 -40.18 -61.84
C THR A 46 6.33 -40.23 -60.41
N ILE A 47 7.19 -41.21 -60.12
CA ILE A 47 7.86 -41.34 -58.82
C ILE A 47 8.81 -40.15 -58.59
N ALA A 48 9.56 -39.73 -59.60
CA ALA A 48 10.45 -38.57 -59.52
C ALA A 48 9.67 -37.28 -59.19
N ALA A 49 8.59 -37.00 -59.93
CA ALA A 49 7.73 -35.85 -59.67
C ALA A 49 7.10 -35.89 -58.26
N LYS A 50 6.61 -37.06 -57.84
CA LYS A 50 6.04 -37.24 -56.49
C LYS A 50 7.09 -37.06 -55.39
N THR A 51 8.32 -37.48 -55.63
CA THR A 51 9.45 -37.30 -54.70
C THR A 51 9.79 -35.82 -54.54
N GLU A 52 9.79 -35.05 -55.62
CA GLU A 52 10.00 -33.61 -55.59
C GLU A 52 8.90 -32.88 -54.80
N GLU A 53 7.63 -33.25 -55.01
CA GLU A 53 6.50 -32.69 -54.25
C GLU A 53 6.60 -33.01 -52.74
N VAL A 54 7.00 -34.23 -52.38
CA VAL A 54 7.24 -34.63 -50.99
C VAL A 54 8.37 -33.81 -50.37
N LEU A 55 9.47 -33.60 -51.10
CA LEU A 55 10.59 -32.77 -50.64
C LEU A 55 10.17 -31.32 -50.41
N SER A 56 9.36 -30.76 -51.31
CA SER A 56 8.78 -29.42 -51.16
C SER A 56 7.88 -29.31 -49.93
N ALA A 57 6.95 -30.27 -49.75
CA ALA A 57 6.08 -30.31 -48.58
C ALA A 57 6.87 -30.44 -47.28
N LYS A 58 7.89 -31.30 -47.25
CA LYS A 58 8.77 -31.49 -46.10
C LYS A 58 9.48 -30.20 -45.72
N THR A 59 10.07 -29.52 -46.70
CA THR A 59 10.77 -28.23 -46.47
C THR A 59 9.83 -27.17 -45.90
N LYS A 60 8.59 -27.09 -46.41
CA LYS A 60 7.57 -26.17 -45.89
C LYS A 60 7.17 -26.51 -44.45
N LEU A 61 6.92 -27.78 -44.14
CA LEU A 61 6.59 -28.20 -42.77
C LEU A 61 7.76 -28.00 -41.79
N ASP A 62 9.00 -28.21 -42.23
CA ASP A 62 10.20 -27.93 -41.42
C ASP A 62 10.31 -26.43 -41.10
N SER A 63 10.07 -25.56 -42.09
CA SER A 63 10.04 -24.10 -41.88
C SER A 63 8.92 -23.68 -40.93
N ILE A 64 7.72 -24.24 -41.11
CA ILE A 64 6.56 -24.00 -40.22
C ILE A 64 6.87 -24.46 -38.80
N SER A 65 7.56 -25.60 -38.64
CA SER A 65 7.95 -26.11 -37.32
C SER A 65 8.89 -25.15 -36.59
N ALA A 66 9.89 -24.63 -37.29
CA ALA A 66 10.81 -23.65 -36.72
C ALA A 66 10.11 -22.34 -36.34
N GLN A 67 9.19 -21.86 -37.20
CA GLN A 67 8.39 -20.67 -36.89
C GLN A 67 7.48 -20.91 -35.69
N LEU A 68 6.80 -22.07 -35.63
CA LEU A 68 5.93 -22.44 -34.53
C LEU A 68 6.70 -22.48 -33.20
N ASP A 69 7.93 -23.02 -33.20
CA ASP A 69 8.79 -23.06 -32.03
C ASP A 69 9.19 -21.66 -31.56
N ALA A 70 9.55 -20.77 -32.48
CA ALA A 70 9.84 -19.38 -32.15
C ALA A 70 8.62 -18.67 -31.55
N LYS A 71 7.43 -18.89 -32.10
CA LYS A 71 6.18 -18.28 -31.62
C LYS A 71 5.77 -18.80 -30.25
N ILE A 72 5.95 -20.10 -29.99
CA ILE A 72 5.72 -20.69 -28.67
C ILE A 72 6.62 -20.01 -27.63
N ALA A 73 7.91 -19.89 -27.91
CA ALA A 73 8.85 -19.24 -27.00
C ALA A 73 8.48 -17.77 -26.74
N GLU A 74 8.13 -17.03 -27.79
CA GLU A 74 7.73 -15.62 -27.72
C GLU A 74 6.44 -15.42 -26.90
N ILE A 75 5.41 -16.22 -27.14
CA ILE A 75 4.15 -16.17 -26.37
C ILE A 75 4.41 -16.52 -24.91
N GLN A 76 5.23 -17.53 -24.63
CA GLN A 76 5.55 -17.92 -23.26
C GLN A 76 6.32 -16.81 -22.51
N GLN A 77 7.25 -16.13 -23.18
CA GLN A 77 7.97 -14.99 -22.61
C GLN A 77 7.02 -13.82 -22.31
N LEU A 78 5.99 -13.64 -23.12
CA LEU A 78 4.94 -12.63 -22.91
C LEU A 78 3.89 -13.05 -21.87
N GLY A 79 4.01 -14.25 -21.28
CA GLY A 79 3.09 -14.78 -20.28
C GLY A 79 1.80 -15.40 -20.84
N GLY A 80 1.73 -15.62 -22.14
CA GLY A 80 0.57 -16.24 -22.80
C GLY A 80 0.58 -17.77 -22.70
N SER A 81 -0.59 -18.39 -22.90
CA SER A 81 -0.72 -19.86 -22.91
C SER A 81 -0.26 -20.48 -24.24
N VAL A 82 0.49 -21.57 -24.15
CA VAL A 82 1.07 -22.28 -25.31
C VAL A 82 0.52 -23.70 -25.49
N ASP A 83 -0.42 -24.15 -24.66
CA ASP A 83 -0.89 -25.55 -24.64
C ASP A 83 -1.50 -26.00 -25.97
N SER A 84 -2.25 -25.11 -26.62
CA SER A 84 -2.82 -25.37 -27.95
C SER A 84 -1.73 -25.49 -29.02
N LEU A 85 -0.70 -24.65 -28.96
CA LEU A 85 0.42 -24.67 -29.91
C LEU A 85 1.30 -25.90 -29.73
N MET A 86 1.46 -26.40 -28.51
CA MET A 86 2.16 -27.65 -28.23
C MET A 86 1.46 -28.86 -28.87
N LYS A 87 0.11 -28.90 -28.85
CA LYS A 87 -0.66 -29.94 -29.54
C LYS A 87 -0.50 -29.85 -31.07
N VAL A 88 -0.54 -28.64 -31.61
CA VAL A 88 -0.32 -28.39 -33.04
C VAL A 88 1.09 -28.82 -33.45
N LYS A 89 2.11 -28.52 -32.63
CA LYS A 89 3.49 -28.95 -32.84
C LYS A 89 3.60 -30.47 -32.87
N ALA A 90 2.97 -31.16 -31.91
CA ALA A 90 2.96 -32.62 -31.88
C ALA A 90 2.32 -33.20 -33.16
N GLN A 91 1.21 -32.62 -33.62
CA GLN A 91 0.56 -33.03 -34.87
C GLN A 91 1.43 -32.75 -36.10
N LEU A 92 2.12 -31.61 -36.13
CA LEU A 92 3.06 -31.25 -37.22
C LEU A 92 4.21 -32.26 -37.32
N GLU A 93 4.73 -32.73 -36.19
CA GLU A 93 5.77 -33.77 -36.15
C GLU A 93 5.26 -35.16 -36.59
N VAL A 94 3.97 -35.45 -36.39
CA VAL A 94 3.34 -36.64 -36.99
C VAL A 94 3.25 -36.47 -38.51
N ASP A 95 2.77 -35.32 -38.98
CA ASP A 95 2.60 -35.02 -40.41
C ASP A 95 3.93 -35.07 -41.18
N LYS A 96 5.02 -34.58 -40.58
CA LYS A 96 6.40 -34.67 -41.10
C LYS A 96 6.90 -36.11 -41.18
N ARG A 97 6.55 -36.97 -40.22
CA ARG A 97 6.92 -38.39 -40.23
C ARG A 97 6.17 -39.17 -41.31
N GLU A 98 4.90 -38.87 -41.52
CA GLU A 98 4.07 -39.49 -42.58
C GLU A 98 4.61 -39.22 -43.99
N LEU A 99 5.28 -38.07 -44.22
CA LEU A 99 5.91 -37.74 -45.51
C LEU A 99 7.07 -38.67 -45.92
N ARG A 100 7.57 -39.53 -45.02
CA ARG A 100 8.64 -40.50 -45.36
C ARG A 100 8.16 -41.58 -46.35
N ASN A 101 6.85 -41.82 -46.43
CA ASN A 101 6.28 -42.77 -47.37
C ASN A 101 5.75 -42.05 -48.62
N VAL A 102 6.58 -41.99 -49.67
CA VAL A 102 6.26 -41.33 -50.96
C VAL A 102 5.02 -41.95 -51.61
N ASN A 103 4.76 -43.25 -51.39
CA ASN A 103 3.64 -43.93 -52.01
C ASN A 103 2.29 -43.48 -51.42
N SER A 104 2.22 -43.16 -50.12
CA SER A 104 1.01 -42.66 -49.45
C SER A 104 0.84 -41.15 -49.50
N PHE A 105 1.73 -40.42 -50.17
CA PHE A 105 1.63 -38.96 -50.26
C PHE A 105 0.43 -38.53 -51.13
N ASP A 106 -0.37 -37.63 -50.56
CA ASP A 106 -1.47 -36.92 -51.22
C ASP A 106 -1.19 -35.42 -51.16
N ARG A 107 -0.89 -34.83 -52.32
CA ARG A 107 -0.57 -33.42 -52.47
C ARG A 107 -1.68 -32.50 -51.94
N LYS A 108 -2.95 -32.78 -52.26
CA LYS A 108 -4.07 -31.91 -51.85
C LYS A 108 -4.22 -31.89 -50.34
N LYS A 109 -4.07 -33.05 -49.68
CA LYS A 109 -4.12 -33.17 -48.23
C LYS A 109 -3.00 -32.35 -47.56
N TYR A 110 -1.77 -32.44 -48.05
CA TYR A 110 -0.64 -31.72 -47.46
C TYR A 110 -0.66 -30.22 -47.77
N ASP A 111 -1.09 -29.82 -48.95
CA ASP A 111 -1.30 -28.41 -49.28
C ASP A 111 -2.34 -27.78 -48.34
N GLN A 112 -3.42 -28.49 -48.02
CA GLN A 112 -4.41 -28.02 -47.06
C GLN A 112 -3.84 -27.92 -45.63
N LYS A 113 -3.11 -28.93 -45.17
CA LYS A 113 -2.45 -28.91 -43.85
C LYS A 113 -1.48 -27.74 -43.71
N ILE A 114 -0.63 -27.52 -44.73
CA ILE A 114 0.31 -26.41 -44.79
C ILE A 114 -0.41 -25.07 -44.70
N ARG A 115 -1.50 -24.88 -45.47
CA ARG A 115 -2.32 -23.66 -45.41
C ARG A 115 -2.91 -23.43 -44.01
N ASN A 116 -3.41 -24.48 -43.38
CA ASN A 116 -3.97 -24.39 -42.03
C ASN A 116 -2.91 -23.98 -41.00
N TYR A 117 -1.70 -24.57 -41.07
CA TYR A 117 -0.60 -24.17 -40.19
C TYR A 117 -0.13 -22.74 -40.44
N GLN A 118 -0.04 -22.31 -41.70
CA GLN A 118 0.32 -20.93 -42.04
C GLN A 118 -0.73 -19.92 -41.54
N ALA A 119 -2.02 -20.24 -41.68
CA ALA A 119 -3.10 -19.41 -41.15
C ALA A 119 -3.03 -19.30 -39.61
N LEU A 120 -2.73 -20.40 -38.92
CA LEU A 120 -2.52 -20.39 -37.48
C LEU A 120 -1.32 -19.53 -37.08
N LEU A 121 -0.18 -19.64 -37.77
CA LEU A 121 0.99 -18.81 -37.50
C LEU A 121 0.67 -17.32 -37.65
N ALA A 122 -0.02 -16.94 -38.73
CA ALA A 122 -0.46 -15.56 -38.95
C ALA A 122 -1.40 -15.06 -37.84
N GLN A 123 -2.32 -15.91 -37.35
CA GLN A 123 -3.17 -15.58 -36.22
C GLN A 123 -2.34 -15.36 -34.94
N LYS A 124 -1.32 -16.18 -34.70
CA LYS A 124 -0.45 -16.04 -33.53
C LYS A 124 0.47 -14.84 -33.60
N ASP A 125 0.88 -14.40 -34.79
CA ASP A 125 1.61 -13.14 -34.94
C ASP A 125 0.78 -11.92 -34.49
N LEU A 126 -0.52 -11.91 -34.81
CA LEU A 126 -1.42 -10.87 -34.32
C LEU A 126 -1.57 -10.93 -32.80
N GLU A 127 -1.69 -12.12 -32.24
CA GLU A 127 -1.80 -12.31 -30.78
C GLU A 127 -0.53 -11.85 -30.04
N ILE A 128 0.65 -12.18 -30.58
CA ILE A 128 1.93 -11.73 -30.03
C ILE A 128 2.04 -10.20 -30.06
N THR A 129 1.65 -9.58 -31.18
CA THR A 129 1.65 -8.12 -31.31
C THR A 129 0.76 -7.49 -30.25
N ARG A 130 -0.46 -8.02 -30.07
CA ARG A 130 -1.39 -7.57 -29.03
C ARG A 130 -0.81 -7.74 -27.62
N LEU A 131 -0.23 -8.90 -27.33
CA LEU A 131 0.38 -9.18 -26.01
C LEU A 131 1.57 -8.25 -25.73
N LYS A 132 2.37 -7.90 -26.74
CA LYS A 132 3.45 -6.92 -26.60
C LYS A 132 2.93 -5.52 -26.30
N GLU A 133 1.91 -5.07 -27.02
CA GLU A 133 1.27 -3.77 -26.78
C GLU A 133 0.67 -3.71 -25.37
N GLU A 134 -0.07 -4.74 -24.98
CA GLU A 134 -0.70 -4.84 -23.65
C GLU A 134 0.35 -4.83 -22.53
N ASN A 135 1.40 -5.65 -22.65
CA ASN A 135 2.51 -5.64 -21.69
C ASN A 135 3.24 -4.29 -21.64
N GLY A 136 3.38 -3.60 -22.79
CA GLY A 136 3.96 -2.25 -22.84
C GLY A 136 3.12 -1.24 -22.06
N VAL A 137 1.81 -1.22 -22.29
CA VAL A 137 0.87 -0.35 -21.56
C VAL A 137 0.85 -0.67 -20.07
N LEU A 138 0.78 -1.96 -19.71
CA LEU A 138 0.80 -2.39 -18.31
C LEU A 138 2.10 -2.01 -17.61
N SER A 139 3.24 -2.13 -18.29
CA SER A 139 4.54 -1.71 -17.76
C SER A 139 4.58 -0.20 -17.48
N GLN A 140 4.09 0.62 -18.42
CA GLN A 140 4.03 2.08 -18.24
C GLN A 140 3.07 2.47 -17.10
N GLN A 141 1.91 1.83 -17.01
CA GLN A 141 0.97 2.05 -15.92
C GLN A 141 1.56 1.67 -14.56
N ASN A 142 2.26 0.53 -14.49
CA ASN A 142 2.90 0.08 -13.26
C ASN A 142 4.02 1.04 -12.81
N GLU A 143 4.82 1.54 -13.75
CA GLU A 143 5.84 2.57 -13.46
C GLU A 143 5.20 3.86 -12.93
N SER A 144 4.16 4.36 -13.61
CA SER A 144 3.42 5.55 -13.18
C SER A 144 2.80 5.38 -11.80
N LEU A 145 2.13 4.26 -11.54
CA LEU A 145 1.53 3.96 -10.24
C LEU A 145 2.59 3.81 -9.15
N SER A 146 3.75 3.24 -9.46
CA SER A 146 4.86 3.16 -8.52
C SER A 146 5.42 4.54 -8.18
N GLN A 147 5.55 5.43 -9.16
CA GLN A 147 6.00 6.81 -8.93
C GLN A 147 5.00 7.59 -8.06
N GLU A 148 3.70 7.49 -8.39
CA GLU A 148 2.63 8.11 -7.61
C GLU A 148 2.59 7.59 -6.16
N ASN A 149 2.70 6.27 -5.97
CA ASN A 149 2.73 5.67 -4.64
C ASN A 149 3.92 6.16 -3.80
N ASN A 150 5.10 6.27 -4.41
CA ASN A 150 6.29 6.80 -3.73
C ASN A 150 6.13 8.29 -3.37
N SER A 151 5.54 9.08 -4.27
CA SER A 151 5.24 10.49 -4.02
C SER A 151 4.24 10.66 -2.87
N LEU A 152 3.13 9.91 -2.88
CA LEU A 152 2.12 9.93 -1.83
C LEU A 152 2.68 9.49 -0.47
N LYS A 153 3.59 8.50 -0.45
CA LYS A 153 4.28 8.09 0.79
C LYS A 153 5.14 9.21 1.35
N ALA A 154 5.89 9.92 0.50
CA ALA A 154 6.73 11.04 0.93
C ALA A 154 5.89 12.22 1.43
N GLU A 155 4.79 12.54 0.75
CA GLU A 155 3.85 13.58 1.18
C GLU A 155 3.21 13.22 2.53
N LYS A 156 2.74 11.99 2.69
CA LYS A 156 2.18 11.50 3.95
C LYS A 156 3.18 11.60 5.11
N GLN A 157 4.44 11.26 4.88
CA GLN A 157 5.48 11.39 5.91
C GLN A 157 5.67 12.85 6.31
N THR A 158 5.80 13.74 5.33
CA THR A 158 5.95 15.20 5.56
C THR A 158 4.77 15.77 6.34
N LEU A 159 3.55 15.37 5.98
CA LEU A 159 2.34 15.82 6.69
C LEU A 159 2.30 15.29 8.13
N SER A 160 2.68 14.03 8.35
CA SER A 160 2.78 13.44 9.68
C SER A 160 3.77 14.20 10.56
N ASP A 161 4.95 14.51 10.03
CA ASP A 161 5.98 15.26 10.75
C ASP A 161 5.51 16.70 11.07
N SER A 162 4.81 17.33 10.13
CA SER A 162 4.19 18.65 10.33
C SER A 162 3.13 18.63 11.44
N VAL A 163 2.26 17.61 11.47
CA VAL A 163 1.24 17.46 12.52
C VAL A 163 1.88 17.32 13.90
N VAL A 164 2.94 16.50 14.03
CA VAL A 164 3.67 16.34 15.30
C VAL A 164 4.33 17.64 15.73
N ALA A 165 4.97 18.36 14.80
CA ALA A 165 5.61 19.64 15.09
C ALA A 165 4.59 20.71 15.53
N VAL A 166 3.46 20.81 14.83
CA VAL A 166 2.38 21.76 15.16
C VAL A 166 1.74 21.42 16.50
N ALA A 167 1.47 20.14 16.78
CA ALA A 167 0.93 19.69 18.05
C ALA A 167 1.87 20.05 19.22
N SER A 168 3.17 19.77 19.06
CA SER A 168 4.18 20.08 20.08
C SER A 168 4.28 21.59 20.32
N LYS A 169 4.30 22.39 19.25
CA LYS A 169 4.33 23.86 19.35
C LYS A 169 3.06 24.43 19.97
N ASN A 170 1.90 23.87 19.65
CA ASN A 170 0.63 24.29 20.26
C ASN A 170 0.59 23.94 21.74
N GLN A 171 1.09 22.78 22.14
CA GLN A 171 1.22 22.43 23.56
C GLN A 171 2.14 23.41 24.29
N GLU A 172 3.33 23.67 23.75
CA GLU A 172 4.29 24.62 24.33
C GLU A 172 3.69 26.04 24.45
N LEU A 173 3.01 26.51 23.39
CA LEU A 173 2.33 27.80 23.40
C LEU A 173 1.19 27.83 24.42
N SER A 174 0.41 26.75 24.52
CA SER A 174 -0.68 26.63 25.50
C SER A 174 -0.16 26.69 26.94
N GLU A 175 0.94 26.00 27.25
CA GLU A 175 1.59 26.04 28.56
C GLU A 175 2.10 27.46 28.87
N LYS A 176 2.81 28.10 27.92
CA LYS A 176 3.29 29.48 28.06
C LYS A 176 2.16 30.48 28.28
N VAL A 177 1.07 30.37 27.51
CA VAL A 177 -0.11 31.23 27.65
C VAL A 177 -0.78 31.00 29.01
N THR A 178 -0.89 29.75 29.46
CA THR A 178 -1.48 29.41 30.76
C THR A 178 -0.70 30.03 31.92
N ILE A 179 0.63 29.92 31.90
CA ILE A 179 1.50 30.55 32.92
C ILE A 179 1.43 32.08 32.83
N ALA A 180 1.44 32.64 31.61
CA ALA A 180 1.42 34.09 31.42
C ALA A 180 0.05 34.73 31.73
N ALA A 181 -1.05 33.97 31.62
CA ALA A 181 -2.40 34.39 31.97
C ALA A 181 -2.70 34.30 33.47
N ALA A 182 -1.87 33.61 34.25
CA ALA A 182 -2.03 33.54 35.70
C ALA A 182 -2.04 34.94 36.33
N LEU A 183 -3.02 35.19 37.19
CA LEU A 183 -3.14 36.47 37.89
C LEU A 183 -2.01 36.63 38.93
N ARG A 184 -1.68 37.87 39.26
CA ARG A 184 -0.76 38.20 40.37
C ARG A 184 -1.48 39.08 41.37
N ALA A 185 -1.24 38.81 42.64
CA ALA A 185 -1.69 39.65 43.74
C ALA A 185 -0.56 40.60 44.15
N GLU A 186 -0.90 41.87 44.32
CA GLU A 186 -0.04 42.95 44.76
C GLU A 186 -0.63 43.59 46.02
N ASN A 187 0.22 44.24 46.82
CA ASN A 187 -0.20 45.04 47.98
C ASN A 187 -1.12 44.28 48.95
N ILE A 188 -0.72 43.06 49.32
CA ILE A 188 -1.45 42.27 50.32
C ILE A 188 -1.24 42.94 51.68
N THR A 189 -2.32 43.48 52.23
CA THR A 189 -2.32 44.19 53.51
C THR A 189 -3.25 43.49 54.49
N VAL A 190 -2.85 43.46 55.77
CA VAL A 190 -3.60 42.79 56.83
C VAL A 190 -3.91 43.80 57.92
N ASN A 191 -5.19 44.08 58.15
CA ASN A 191 -5.66 44.97 59.21
C ASN A 191 -6.40 44.15 60.29
N ALA A 192 -6.10 44.38 61.56
CA ALA A 192 -6.84 43.78 62.66
C ALA A 192 -8.12 44.58 62.94
N ILE A 193 -9.25 43.91 63.04
CA ILE A 193 -10.54 44.46 63.45
C ILE A 193 -10.81 44.00 64.88
N ASN A 194 -11.07 44.94 65.79
CA ASN A 194 -11.47 44.60 67.16
C ASN A 194 -12.99 44.33 67.27
N SER A 195 -13.46 43.88 68.43
CA SER A 195 -14.89 43.59 68.67
C SER A 195 -15.83 44.80 68.55
N ARG A 196 -15.28 46.03 68.53
CA ARG A 196 -16.03 47.28 68.29
C ARG A 196 -15.99 47.71 66.82
N GLY A 197 -15.39 46.92 65.94
CA GLY A 197 -15.25 47.23 64.52
C GLY A 197 -14.13 48.21 64.17
N LYS A 198 -13.30 48.65 65.13
CA LYS A 198 -12.16 49.54 64.84
C LYS A 198 -11.02 48.74 64.20
N GLU A 199 -10.59 49.21 63.04
CA GLU A 199 -9.44 48.68 62.31
C GLU A 199 -8.12 49.26 62.86
N SER A 200 -7.08 48.45 62.84
CA SER A 200 -5.70 48.82 63.14
C SER A 200 -4.80 48.20 62.09
N ASP A 201 -3.87 49.01 61.58
CA ASP A 201 -2.85 48.63 60.60
C ASP A 201 -1.50 48.34 61.29
N GLY A 202 -0.48 47.99 60.49
CA GLY A 202 0.90 47.84 60.97
C GLY A 202 1.40 46.41 61.15
N GLY A 203 0.62 45.40 60.76
CA GLY A 203 1.07 44.00 60.60
C GLY A 203 1.46 43.26 61.88
N SER A 204 1.42 43.92 63.05
CA SER A 204 1.73 43.33 64.36
C SER A 204 0.68 43.75 65.39
N TYR A 205 -0.11 42.78 65.86
CA TYR A 205 -1.31 43.05 66.64
C TYR A 205 -1.30 42.31 67.97
N LYS A 206 -1.78 42.94 69.04
CA LYS A 206 -1.96 42.25 70.33
C LYS A 206 -3.14 41.29 70.23
N ALA A 207 -2.99 40.02 70.60
CA ALA A 207 -4.04 38.99 70.50
C ALA A 207 -5.39 39.44 71.08
N ARG A 208 -5.37 40.18 72.20
CA ARG A 208 -6.57 40.71 72.88
C ARG A 208 -7.34 41.77 72.09
N ARG A 209 -6.73 42.36 71.05
CA ARG A 209 -7.29 43.42 70.21
C ARG A 209 -7.73 42.92 68.83
N ILE A 210 -7.57 41.64 68.54
CA ILE A 210 -7.98 41.02 67.28
C ILE A 210 -9.25 40.21 67.54
N ASP A 211 -10.34 40.63 66.93
CA ASP A 211 -11.55 39.83 66.79
C ASP A 211 -11.58 39.17 65.40
N LYS A 212 -11.28 39.98 64.37
CA LYS A 212 -11.17 39.55 62.97
C LYS A 212 -9.92 40.16 62.32
N VAL A 213 -9.52 39.60 61.20
CA VAL A 213 -8.51 40.18 60.31
C VAL A 213 -9.15 40.48 58.96
N ARG A 214 -8.91 41.69 58.44
CA ARG A 214 -9.21 42.04 57.05
C ARG A 214 -7.93 41.89 56.24
N ILE A 215 -7.96 41.04 55.22
CA ILE A 215 -6.88 40.88 54.26
C ILE A 215 -7.34 41.55 52.97
N SER A 216 -6.67 42.63 52.58
CA SER A 216 -6.96 43.38 51.36
C SER A 216 -5.89 43.07 50.32
N VAL A 217 -6.31 42.62 49.15
CA VAL A 217 -5.43 42.20 48.05
C VAL A 217 -5.77 42.99 46.79
N ARG A 218 -4.78 43.54 46.09
CA ARG A 218 -5.00 44.14 44.76
C ARG A 218 -4.58 43.15 43.69
N ILE A 219 -5.41 42.97 42.67
CA ILE A 219 -5.06 42.09 41.55
C ILE A 219 -4.33 42.91 40.49
N ALA A 220 -3.12 42.50 40.11
CA ALA A 220 -2.35 43.16 39.06
C ALA A 220 -3.07 43.06 37.71
N PRO A 221 -2.99 44.10 36.86
CA PRO A 221 -3.46 43.99 35.48
C PRO A 221 -2.73 42.88 34.71
N ASN A 222 -3.47 42.08 33.95
CA ASN A 222 -2.94 41.07 33.04
C ASN A 222 -3.79 41.03 31.76
N GLY A 223 -3.20 41.45 30.63
CA GLY A 223 -3.89 41.48 29.33
C GLY A 223 -4.13 40.09 28.70
N LEU A 224 -3.51 39.03 29.24
CA LEU A 224 -3.73 37.65 28.78
C LEU A 224 -4.77 36.91 29.62
N ALA A 225 -5.10 37.42 30.80
CA ALA A 225 -6.14 36.85 31.64
C ALA A 225 -7.53 37.22 31.10
N LYS A 226 -8.44 36.23 31.06
CA LYS A 226 -9.84 36.46 30.67
C LYS A 226 -10.54 37.36 31.70
N GLN A 227 -11.34 38.30 31.19
CA GLN A 227 -12.17 39.18 32.01
C GLN A 227 -13.52 38.52 32.29
N GLU A 228 -13.67 37.97 33.48
CA GLU A 228 -14.85 37.22 33.92
C GLU A 228 -14.93 37.16 35.46
N GLU A 229 -16.00 36.58 36.01
CA GLU A 229 -16.07 36.26 37.44
C GLU A 229 -15.04 35.18 37.79
N LYS A 230 -14.18 35.45 38.77
CA LYS A 230 -13.15 34.54 39.26
C LYS A 230 -13.28 34.36 40.77
N VAL A 231 -12.67 33.28 41.28
CA VAL A 231 -12.65 32.95 42.70
C VAL A 231 -11.22 33.05 43.23
N LEU A 232 -11.04 33.85 44.27
CA LEU A 232 -9.84 33.81 45.10
C LEU A 232 -10.04 32.86 46.27
N TYR A 233 -9.05 32.02 46.53
CA TYR A 233 -8.95 31.22 47.73
C TYR A 233 -7.82 31.77 48.61
N MET A 234 -8.12 32.01 49.87
CA MET A 234 -7.13 32.44 50.86
C MET A 234 -6.87 31.31 51.84
N ARG A 235 -5.59 31.03 52.09
CA ARG A 235 -5.12 30.16 53.17
C ARG A 235 -4.40 31.01 54.20
N VAL A 236 -4.80 30.89 55.45
CA VAL A 236 -4.10 31.48 56.59
C VAL A 236 -3.42 30.35 57.34
N LEU A 237 -2.10 30.35 57.39
CA LEU A 237 -1.30 29.39 58.14
C LEU A 237 -1.01 29.99 59.51
N ASP A 238 -1.27 29.22 60.56
CA ASP A 238 -0.94 29.61 61.92
C ASP A 238 0.57 29.47 62.21
N PRO A 239 1.06 29.88 63.41
CA PRO A 239 2.47 29.78 63.75
C PRO A 239 3.03 28.35 63.80
N SER A 240 2.17 27.32 63.80
CA SER A 240 2.57 25.91 63.69
C SER A 240 2.66 25.42 62.24
N GLY A 241 2.23 26.24 61.28
CA GLY A 241 2.14 25.90 59.86
C GLY A 241 0.83 25.21 59.47
N ALA A 242 -0.11 25.04 60.40
CA ALA A 242 -1.41 24.46 60.11
C ALA A 242 -2.33 25.49 59.44
N VAL A 243 -3.10 25.06 58.43
CA VAL A 243 -4.11 25.93 57.82
C VAL A 243 -5.24 26.15 58.83
N VAL A 244 -5.47 27.41 59.15
CA VAL A 244 -6.63 27.82 59.94
C VAL A 244 -7.87 27.51 59.10
N SER A 245 -8.66 26.53 59.53
CA SER A 245 -9.89 26.14 58.85
C SER A 245 -11.02 26.00 59.85
N ASP A 246 -12.18 26.46 59.45
CA ASP A 246 -13.43 26.32 60.18
C ASP A 246 -14.59 26.28 59.18
N LEU A 247 -15.19 25.10 59.05
CA LEU A 247 -16.29 24.86 58.11
C LEU A 247 -17.51 25.74 58.43
N ALA A 248 -17.69 26.16 59.68
CA ALA A 248 -18.78 27.04 60.07
C ALA A 248 -18.58 28.50 59.61
N THR A 249 -17.35 28.89 59.27
CA THR A 249 -16.99 30.26 58.85
C THR A 249 -16.56 30.36 57.39
N GLY A 250 -16.81 29.33 56.58
CA GLY A 250 -16.65 29.36 55.13
C GLY A 250 -15.33 28.79 54.62
N SER A 251 -14.64 27.94 55.40
CA SER A 251 -13.55 27.11 54.89
C SER A 251 -14.05 25.95 54.03
N GLY A 252 -13.18 25.43 53.15
CA GLY A 252 -13.50 24.29 52.29
C GLY A 252 -12.26 23.79 51.56
N GLU A 253 -12.45 23.02 50.50
CA GLU A 253 -11.38 22.47 49.68
C GLU A 253 -11.35 23.08 48.28
N PHE A 254 -10.15 23.25 47.73
CA PHE A 254 -9.91 23.66 46.36
C PHE A 254 -8.77 22.82 45.77
N THR A 255 -8.72 22.71 44.45
CA THR A 255 -7.65 21.97 43.77
C THR A 255 -6.48 22.88 43.44
N TYR A 256 -5.27 22.45 43.80
CA TYR A 256 -4.01 23.07 43.42
C TYR A 256 -3.04 21.98 42.97
N ASN A 257 -2.47 22.10 41.76
CA ASN A 257 -1.59 21.09 41.18
C ASN A 257 -2.16 19.66 41.17
N GLY A 258 -3.48 19.51 41.05
CA GLY A 258 -4.15 18.20 41.06
C GLY A 258 -4.39 17.62 42.46
N GLU A 259 -3.96 18.30 43.52
CA GLU A 259 -4.19 17.90 44.91
C GLU A 259 -5.28 18.75 45.56
N GLY A 260 -6.08 18.13 46.43
CA GLY A 260 -7.04 18.85 47.28
C GLY A 260 -6.31 19.59 48.39
N MET A 261 -6.52 20.90 48.47
CA MET A 261 -5.96 21.78 49.50
C MET A 261 -7.11 22.45 50.26
N ILE A 262 -6.93 22.65 51.56
CA ILE A 262 -7.91 23.36 52.40
C ILE A 262 -7.67 24.88 52.28
N TYR A 263 -8.73 25.65 52.06
CA TYR A 263 -8.74 27.11 52.15
C TYR A 263 -9.44 27.59 53.41
N THR A 264 -9.00 28.72 53.93
CA THR A 264 -9.58 29.39 55.10
C THR A 264 -10.85 30.16 54.72
N ALA A 265 -10.78 30.94 53.64
CA ALA A 265 -11.93 31.65 53.08
C ALA A 265 -11.80 31.77 51.55
N MET A 266 -12.93 31.89 50.86
CA MET A 266 -12.98 32.17 49.42
C MET A 266 -13.75 33.47 49.15
N GLN A 267 -13.41 34.15 48.06
CA GLN A 267 -14.14 35.34 47.61
C GLN A 267 -14.26 35.37 46.08
N ARG A 268 -15.46 35.65 45.59
CA ARG A 268 -15.73 35.88 44.17
C ARG A 268 -15.51 37.35 43.82
N PHE A 269 -14.95 37.61 42.66
CA PHE A 269 -14.76 38.97 42.14
C PHE A 269 -14.82 38.95 40.61
N ASN A 270 -15.25 40.06 40.00
CA ASN A 270 -15.17 40.22 38.55
C ASN A 270 -13.79 40.77 38.19
N PHE A 271 -13.01 40.02 37.43
CA PHE A 271 -11.75 40.52 36.87
C PHE A 271 -12.04 41.36 35.63
N ASP A 272 -11.81 42.66 35.70
CA ASP A 272 -12.01 43.61 34.59
C ASP A 272 -10.71 44.33 34.20
N ASN A 273 -9.58 43.85 34.71
CA ASN A 273 -8.25 44.40 34.46
C ASN A 273 -8.03 45.85 35.00
N SER A 274 -8.92 46.35 35.87
CA SER A 274 -8.86 47.72 36.44
C SER A 274 -7.95 47.86 37.66
N ARG A 275 -7.23 46.80 38.04
CA ARG A 275 -6.51 46.68 39.32
C ARG A 275 -7.45 46.69 40.52
N GLN A 276 -8.54 45.92 40.47
CA GLN A 276 -9.51 45.86 41.56
C GLN A 276 -8.90 45.32 42.86
N GLN A 277 -9.46 45.79 43.98
CA GLN A 277 -9.16 45.32 45.32
C GLN A 277 -10.20 44.30 45.76
N VAL A 278 -9.75 43.19 46.35
CA VAL A 278 -10.60 42.15 46.94
C VAL A 278 -10.24 42.02 48.41
N ASP A 279 -11.26 42.12 49.26
CA ASP A 279 -11.10 42.06 50.71
C ASP A 279 -11.68 40.74 51.25
N PHE A 280 -10.89 40.07 52.10
CA PHE A 280 -11.34 38.97 52.93
C PHE A 280 -11.49 39.47 54.36
N ILE A 281 -12.59 39.12 55.03
CA ILE A 281 -12.76 39.36 56.47
C ILE A 281 -12.90 38.00 57.13
N TYR A 282 -11.92 37.64 57.97
CA TYR A 282 -11.89 36.35 58.64
C TYR A 282 -11.81 36.50 60.16
N GLY A 283 -12.58 35.70 60.88
CA GLY A 283 -12.53 35.57 62.34
C GLY A 283 -12.62 34.11 62.74
N ARG A 284 -12.03 33.74 63.89
CA ARG A 284 -11.95 32.34 64.35
C ARG A 284 -13.15 31.88 65.18
N GLY A 285 -14.37 32.28 64.81
CA GLY A 285 -15.60 31.83 65.49
C GLY A 285 -15.63 32.10 67.01
N GLY A 286 -15.01 33.20 67.46
CA GLY A 286 -14.89 33.56 68.89
C GLY A 286 -13.62 33.03 69.59
N GLN A 287 -12.81 32.20 68.93
CA GLN A 287 -11.50 31.79 69.44
C GLN A 287 -10.46 32.92 69.26
N ARG A 288 -9.50 32.98 70.19
CA ARG A 288 -8.39 33.94 70.09
C ARG A 288 -7.31 33.44 69.13
N PHE A 289 -6.70 34.36 68.40
CA PHE A 289 -5.46 34.10 67.67
C PHE A 289 -4.33 33.77 68.67
N SER A 290 -3.63 32.67 68.45
CA SER A 290 -2.40 32.34 69.18
C SER A 290 -1.30 33.33 68.83
N GLN A 291 -0.37 33.54 69.76
CA GLN A 291 0.80 34.39 69.52
C GLN A 291 1.74 33.74 68.50
N GLY A 292 2.32 34.54 67.62
CA GLY A 292 3.27 34.10 66.59
C GLY A 292 3.04 34.74 65.24
N ARG A 293 3.82 34.30 64.24
CA ARG A 293 3.73 34.76 62.84
C ARG A 293 2.72 33.90 62.09
N TYR A 294 1.80 34.54 61.40
CA TYR A 294 0.85 33.93 60.50
C TYR A 294 1.24 34.25 59.06
N SER A 295 1.17 33.25 58.19
CA SER A 295 1.40 33.41 56.75
C SER A 295 0.08 33.36 56.01
N ILE A 296 -0.05 34.16 54.96
CA ILE A 296 -1.22 34.21 54.10
C ILE A 296 -0.77 33.82 52.70
N GLU A 297 -1.54 32.94 52.07
CA GLU A 297 -1.35 32.54 50.69
C GLU A 297 -2.65 32.76 49.93
N ILE A 298 -2.56 33.39 48.76
CA ILE A 298 -3.70 33.66 47.89
C ILE A 298 -3.55 32.83 46.63
N TYR A 299 -4.64 32.16 46.24
CA TYR A 299 -4.72 31.32 45.07
C TYR A 299 -5.85 31.74 44.16
N CYS A 300 -5.65 31.63 42.85
CA CYS A 300 -6.66 31.88 41.83
C CYS A 300 -6.36 30.99 40.63
N GLU A 301 -7.38 30.38 40.03
CA GLU A 301 -7.26 29.57 38.79
C GLU A 301 -6.17 28.49 38.87
N GLY A 302 -5.97 27.89 40.05
CA GLY A 302 -4.95 26.84 40.25
C GLY A 302 -3.52 27.36 40.41
N PHE A 303 -3.30 28.68 40.48
CA PHE A 303 -2.00 29.28 40.75
C PHE A 303 -1.95 29.93 42.13
N ARG A 304 -0.78 29.88 42.79
CA ARG A 304 -0.48 30.74 43.94
C ARG A 304 -0.13 32.13 43.40
N ILE A 305 -0.99 33.12 43.65
CA ILE A 305 -0.89 34.45 43.05
C ILE A 305 -0.23 35.49 43.95
N GLY A 306 -0.12 35.22 45.25
CA GLY A 306 0.59 36.10 46.18
C GLY A 306 0.68 35.54 47.59
N GLU A 307 1.50 36.21 48.40
CA GLU A 307 1.75 35.88 49.79
C GLU A 307 1.80 37.13 50.67
N GLY A 308 1.42 36.98 51.93
CA GLY A 308 1.47 38.04 52.93
C GLY A 308 1.65 37.46 54.32
N GLU A 309 1.76 38.32 55.33
CA GLU A 309 1.94 37.87 56.69
C GLU A 309 1.48 38.90 57.71
N PHE A 310 1.24 38.43 58.94
CA PHE A 310 1.03 39.28 60.10
C PHE A 310 1.51 38.57 61.36
N THR A 311 1.81 39.34 62.40
CA THR A 311 2.27 38.81 63.69
C THR A 311 1.24 39.11 64.78
N VAL A 312 1.01 38.13 65.63
CA VAL A 312 0.18 38.25 66.83
C VAL A 312 1.08 38.21 68.07
N LYS A 313 0.98 39.24 68.91
CA LYS A 313 1.73 39.43 70.17
C LYS A 313 0.85 39.30 71.40
#